data_AF-A0A0F9LDI1-F1
#
_entry.id   AF-A0A0F9LDI1-F1
#
_cell.length_a   1.000
_cell.length_b   1.000
_cell.length_c   1.000
_cell.angle_alpha   90.00
_cell.angle_beta   90.00
_cell.angle_gamma   90.00
#
_symmetry.space_group_name_H-M   'P 1'
#
loop_
_entity.id
_entity.type
_entity.pdbx_description
1 polymer ?
#
loop_
_entity_poly.entity_id
_entity_poly.type
_entity_poly.pdbx_seq_one_letter_code
_entity_poly.pdbx_strand_id
1 'polypeptide(L)'
;MAYSKYLKSLILFIVSIVLVFVILFLALQNVPGFILLFPISLPVDSLIMNLLTAFIAIIFGYYFGYILGPLLIFVHKKTIGRKMIYGIEEKPLTKKFKGYYIKALWPALLSINIALILANYTWVSDLITSVPTPMLQDPNTQWATFMAILPITTAASLILFSPILHLIDSGIIYHNKDKTRDTFDSTEVRNIGSWYNTLLKGYAGISVFYLYFNFFSKMIEKMASNPDLISGIASILTLLMYPILITILIIPAIIILDKTREKRRTYLLKKVKKFQIEQPMEIEIK
;
A
#
# COMPACT_ATOMS: atom_id res chain seq x y z
N MET A 1 11.55 23.31 13.95
CA MET A 1 12.11 22.82 12.67
C MET A 1 11.60 21.45 12.20
N ALA A 2 10.76 20.69 12.93
CA ALA A 2 10.29 19.37 12.49
C ALA A 2 9.23 19.40 11.35
N TYR A 3 8.42 20.46 11.27
CA TYR A 3 7.33 20.57 10.28
C TYR A 3 7.82 20.77 8.85
N SER A 4 8.94 21.48 8.65
CA SER A 4 9.49 21.73 7.30
C SER A 4 9.90 20.45 6.58
N LYS A 5 10.20 19.37 7.32
CA LYS A 5 10.55 18.06 6.76
C LYS A 5 9.40 17.43 5.95
N TYR A 6 8.15 17.60 6.41
CA TYR A 6 6.97 16.93 5.84
C TYR A 6 6.06 17.85 5.04
N LEU A 7 6.26 19.16 5.14
CA LEU A 7 5.38 20.17 4.54
C LEU A 7 5.09 19.93 3.06
N LYS A 8 6.13 19.64 2.24
CA LYS A 8 5.95 19.39 0.80
C LYS A 8 5.04 18.19 0.52
N SER A 9 5.19 17.11 1.27
CA SER A 9 4.39 15.89 1.10
C SER A 9 2.96 16.07 1.59
N LEU A 10 2.74 16.88 2.64
CA LEU A 10 1.40 17.25 3.10
C LEU A 10 0.68 18.17 2.11
N ILE A 11 1.38 19.16 1.55
CA ILE A 11 0.82 20.02 0.49
C ILE A 11 0.42 19.17 -0.71
N LEU A 12 1.29 18.25 -1.15
CA LEU A 12 0.98 17.33 -2.25
C LEU A 12 -0.28 16.52 -1.96
N PHE A 13 -0.40 15.94 -0.76
CA PHE A 13 -1.59 15.20 -0.32
C PHE A 13 -2.87 16.04 -0.39
N ILE A 14 -2.87 17.25 0.18
CA ILE A 14 -4.04 18.14 0.18
C ILE A 14 -4.41 18.54 -1.25
N VAL A 15 -3.43 18.98 -2.05
CA VAL A 15 -3.65 19.40 -3.44
C VAL A 15 -4.20 18.25 -4.27
N SER A 16 -3.69 17.03 -4.11
CA SER A 16 -4.20 15.87 -4.85
C SER A 16 -5.64 15.53 -4.48
N ILE A 17 -6.02 15.60 -3.21
CA ILE A 17 -7.42 15.38 -2.80
C ILE A 17 -8.34 16.43 -3.41
N VAL A 18 -7.96 17.71 -3.31
CA VAL A 18 -8.76 18.82 -3.86
C VAL A 18 -8.89 18.68 -5.37
N LEU A 19 -7.79 18.39 -6.07
CA LEU A 19 -7.78 18.23 -7.52
C LEU A 19 -8.70 17.08 -7.96
N VAL A 20 -8.60 15.91 -7.32
CA VAL A 20 -9.47 14.76 -7.64
C VAL A 20 -10.92 15.09 -7.36
N PHE A 21 -11.23 15.76 -6.24
CA PHE A 21 -12.58 16.17 -5.94
C PHE A 21 -13.14 17.11 -7.00
N VAL A 22 -12.38 18.14 -7.41
CA VAL A 22 -12.80 19.07 -8.46
C VAL A 22 -13.02 18.34 -9.79
N ILE A 23 -12.12 17.44 -10.19
CA ILE A 23 -12.27 16.65 -11.42
C ILE A 23 -13.56 15.80 -11.37
N LEU A 24 -13.77 15.06 -10.28
CA LEU A 24 -14.96 14.21 -10.13
C LEU A 24 -16.24 15.06 -10.06
N PHE A 25 -16.20 16.20 -9.38
CA PHE A 25 -17.34 17.11 -9.29
C PHE A 25 -17.72 17.63 -10.68
N LEU A 26 -16.75 18.11 -11.47
CA LEU A 26 -17.01 18.58 -12.83
C LEU A 26 -17.50 17.47 -13.77
N ALA A 27 -16.96 16.26 -13.64
CA ALA A 27 -17.28 15.15 -14.54
C ALA A 27 -18.56 14.39 -14.17
N LEU A 28 -18.91 14.30 -12.89
CA LEU A 28 -19.89 13.34 -12.36
C LEU A 28 -20.93 13.96 -11.40
N GLN A 29 -21.09 15.29 -11.37
CA GLN A 29 -22.05 15.97 -10.47
C GLN A 29 -23.49 15.42 -10.53
N ASN A 30 -23.91 14.91 -11.69
CA ASN A 30 -25.27 14.39 -11.90
C ASN A 30 -25.37 12.87 -11.70
N VAL A 31 -24.27 12.20 -11.35
CA VAL A 31 -24.27 10.74 -11.15
C VAL A 31 -24.65 10.44 -9.69
N PRO A 32 -25.68 9.61 -9.45
CA PRO A 32 -26.10 9.25 -8.10
C PRO A 32 -24.97 8.54 -7.34
N GLY A 33 -24.94 8.74 -6.02
CA GLY A 33 -23.93 8.18 -5.12
C GLY A 33 -24.09 6.68 -4.82
N PHE A 34 -23.24 6.17 -3.93
CA PHE A 34 -23.30 4.82 -3.39
C PHE A 34 -24.39 4.68 -2.35
N ILE A 35 -25.03 3.52 -2.33
CA ILE A 35 -26.23 3.31 -1.52
C ILE A 35 -25.90 2.95 -0.08
N LEU A 36 -24.74 2.33 0.14
CA LEU A 36 -24.21 2.08 1.48
C LEU A 36 -23.68 3.33 2.20
N LEU A 37 -23.50 4.46 1.48
CA LEU A 37 -23.00 5.70 2.06
C LEU A 37 -24.09 6.77 2.08
N PHE A 38 -24.08 7.67 1.10
CA PHE A 38 -25.04 8.75 0.94
C PHE A 38 -25.40 8.84 -0.54
N PRO A 39 -26.60 8.40 -0.95
CA PRO A 39 -27.01 8.43 -2.36
C PRO A 39 -27.34 9.86 -2.86
N ILE A 40 -26.55 10.86 -2.44
CA ILE A 40 -26.72 12.28 -2.74
C ILE A 40 -25.90 12.64 -3.98
N SER A 41 -24.60 12.31 -4.01
CA SER A 41 -23.78 12.52 -5.21
C SER A 41 -22.49 11.67 -5.21
N LEU A 42 -22.18 11.08 -6.36
CA LEU A 42 -20.97 10.27 -6.54
C LEU A 42 -19.65 11.02 -6.23
N PRO A 43 -19.50 12.32 -6.57
CA PRO A 43 -18.27 13.06 -6.22
C PRO A 43 -18.07 13.22 -4.71
N VAL A 44 -19.14 13.49 -3.96
CA VAL A 44 -19.07 13.62 -2.49
C VAL A 44 -18.72 12.29 -1.85
N ASP A 45 -19.39 11.21 -2.27
CA ASP A 45 -19.07 9.88 -1.78
C ASP A 45 -17.64 9.45 -2.10
N SER A 46 -17.16 9.76 -3.31
CA SER A 46 -15.77 9.48 -3.69
C SER A 46 -14.78 10.24 -2.83
N LEU A 47 -15.09 11.50 -2.46
CA LEU A 47 -14.28 12.26 -1.50
C LEU A 47 -14.26 11.59 -0.13
N ILE A 48 -15.42 11.16 0.38
CA ILE A 48 -15.53 10.45 1.66
C ILE A 48 -14.70 9.17 1.62
N MET A 49 -14.79 8.36 0.56
CA MET A 49 -14.01 7.13 0.41
C MET A 49 -12.51 7.39 0.32
N ASN A 50 -12.07 8.44 -0.38
CA ASN A 50 -10.65 8.81 -0.45
C ASN A 50 -10.12 9.28 0.92
N LEU A 51 -10.90 10.07 1.67
CA LEU A 51 -10.54 10.48 3.03
C LEU A 51 -10.49 9.27 3.97
N LEU A 52 -11.49 8.38 3.89
CA LEU A 52 -11.55 7.15 4.67
C LEU A 52 -10.33 6.27 4.38
N THR A 53 -9.92 6.15 3.11
CA THR A 53 -8.70 5.45 2.71
C THR A 53 -7.46 6.01 3.43
N ALA A 54 -7.31 7.33 3.48
CA ALA A 54 -6.20 7.97 4.19
C ALA A 54 -6.25 7.71 5.71
N PHE A 55 -7.43 7.80 6.33
CA PHE A 55 -7.60 7.52 7.76
C PHE A 55 -7.32 6.05 8.11
N ILE A 56 -7.88 5.12 7.35
CA ILE A 56 -7.61 3.70 7.49
C ILE A 56 -6.12 3.44 7.30
N ALA A 57 -5.48 4.09 6.33
CA ALA A 57 -4.06 3.92 6.11
C ALA A 57 -3.23 4.31 7.34
N ILE A 58 -3.60 5.40 8.00
CA ILE A 58 -2.97 5.84 9.25
C ILE A 58 -3.14 4.80 10.36
N ILE A 59 -4.37 4.33 10.58
CA ILE A 59 -4.70 3.40 11.66
C ILE A 59 -3.98 2.06 11.44
N PHE A 60 -4.23 1.41 10.32
CA PHE A 60 -3.69 0.07 10.04
C PHE A 60 -2.19 0.12 9.78
N GLY A 61 -1.72 1.18 9.12
CA GLY A 61 -0.30 1.45 8.92
C GLY A 61 0.44 1.59 10.25
N TYR A 62 -0.15 2.17 11.29
CA TYR A 62 0.49 2.32 12.60
C TYR A 62 0.37 1.06 13.48
N TYR A 63 -0.85 0.55 13.68
CA TYR A 63 -1.11 -0.49 14.70
C TYR A 63 -0.55 -1.86 14.33
N PHE A 64 -0.78 -2.33 13.11
CA PHE A 64 -0.46 -3.72 12.76
C PHE A 64 1.04 -3.99 12.71
N GLY A 65 1.88 -2.98 12.46
CA GLY A 65 3.32 -3.16 12.51
C GLY A 65 3.86 -3.46 13.91
N TYR A 66 3.20 -2.99 14.98
CA TYR A 66 3.57 -3.35 16.35
C TYR A 66 3.18 -4.79 16.71
N ILE A 67 2.08 -5.27 16.15
CA ILE A 67 1.53 -6.59 16.43
C ILE A 67 2.27 -7.65 15.60
N LEU A 68 2.30 -7.48 14.28
CA LEU A 68 2.81 -8.46 13.35
C LEU A 68 4.33 -8.40 13.16
N GLY A 69 4.99 -7.28 13.47
CA GLY A 69 6.44 -7.14 13.34
C GLY A 69 7.22 -8.23 14.09
N PRO A 70 7.03 -8.40 15.41
CA PRO A 70 7.68 -9.48 16.16
C PRO A 70 7.32 -10.89 15.67
N LEU A 71 6.08 -11.09 15.22
CA LEU A 71 5.62 -12.37 14.68
C LEU A 71 6.37 -12.74 13.40
N LEU A 72 6.54 -11.79 12.47
CA LEU A 72 7.29 -12.02 11.24
C LEU A 72 8.76 -12.38 11.50
N ILE A 73 9.40 -11.76 12.52
CA ILE A 73 10.77 -12.15 12.90
C ILE A 73 10.80 -13.60 13.39
N PHE A 74 9.85 -13.95 14.26
CA PHE A 74 9.74 -15.31 14.78
C PHE A 74 9.55 -16.33 13.65
N VAL A 75 8.63 -16.06 12.71
CA VAL A 75 8.38 -16.90 11.55
C VAL A 75 9.65 -17.03 10.70
N HIS A 76 10.28 -15.91 10.33
CA HIS A 76 11.49 -15.90 9.51
C HIS A 76 12.63 -16.71 10.14
N LYS A 77 12.89 -16.52 11.44
CA LYS A 77 13.93 -17.28 12.18
C LYS A 77 13.59 -18.78 12.24
N LYS A 78 12.32 -19.13 12.43
CA LYS A 78 11.86 -20.51 12.56
C LYS A 78 11.80 -21.26 11.22
N THR A 79 11.63 -20.59 10.08
CA THR A 79 11.52 -21.24 8.77
C THR A 79 12.82 -21.14 7.98
N ILE A 80 13.24 -19.92 7.67
CA ILE A 80 14.28 -19.65 6.67
C ILE A 80 15.65 -19.50 7.33
N GLY A 81 15.72 -18.78 8.43
CA GLY A 81 16.99 -18.46 9.07
C GLY A 81 17.39 -19.35 10.24
N ARG A 82 16.99 -20.62 10.24
CA ARG A 82 17.41 -21.58 11.29
C ARG A 82 18.92 -21.70 11.44
N LYS A 83 19.67 -21.52 10.35
CA LYS A 83 21.14 -21.60 10.28
C LYS A 83 21.78 -20.26 9.89
N MET A 84 21.10 -19.16 10.18
CA MET A 84 21.60 -17.82 9.90
C MET A 84 21.94 -17.12 11.21
N ILE A 85 22.99 -16.31 11.17
CA ILE A 85 23.32 -15.43 12.29
C ILE A 85 22.56 -14.13 12.11
N TYR A 86 22.01 -13.62 13.20
CA TYR A 86 21.24 -12.39 13.23
C TYR A 86 21.99 -11.31 14.02
N GLY A 87 21.90 -10.08 13.53
CA GLY A 87 22.51 -8.92 14.16
C GLY A 87 21.64 -7.67 14.06
N ILE A 88 22.07 -6.63 14.76
CA ILE A 88 21.43 -5.32 14.73
C ILE A 88 22.38 -4.33 14.05
N GLU A 89 21.90 -3.74 12.96
CA GLU A 89 22.54 -2.63 12.25
C GLU A 89 22.04 -1.30 12.83
N GLU A 90 22.95 -0.38 13.14
CA GLU A 90 22.57 0.97 13.49
C GLU A 90 22.19 1.79 12.27
N LYS A 91 20.89 2.09 12.13
CA LYS A 91 20.40 2.94 11.05
C LYS A 91 20.25 4.38 11.51
N PRO A 92 20.99 5.35 10.94
CA PRO A 92 20.82 6.75 11.30
C PRO A 92 19.42 7.24 10.93
N LEU A 93 18.96 8.25 11.67
CA LEU A 93 17.76 8.99 11.31
C LEU A 93 18.03 9.85 10.08
N THR A 94 17.13 9.76 9.10
CA THR A 94 17.23 10.54 7.87
C THR A 94 16.79 11.98 8.15
N LYS A 95 17.65 12.95 7.83
CA LYS A 95 17.32 14.38 7.94
C LYS A 95 16.23 14.81 6.94
N LYS A 96 16.10 14.12 5.80
CA LYS A 96 15.15 14.43 4.71
C LYS A 96 14.14 13.31 4.52
N PHE A 97 12.89 13.67 4.20
CA PHE A 97 11.84 12.72 3.81
C PHE A 97 11.99 12.33 2.32
N LYS A 98 13.07 11.61 1.97
CA LYS A 98 13.34 11.10 0.62
C LYS A 98 13.13 9.59 0.55
N GLY A 99 12.58 9.08 -0.56
CA GLY A 99 12.34 7.64 -0.78
C GLY A 99 11.08 7.07 -0.09
N TYR A 100 10.35 7.88 0.68
CA TYR A 100 9.13 7.46 1.35
C TYR A 100 7.94 7.26 0.40
N TYR A 101 7.94 7.92 -0.77
CA TYR A 101 6.99 7.63 -1.85
C TYR A 101 7.05 6.16 -2.29
N ILE A 102 8.26 5.60 -2.39
CA ILE A 102 8.44 4.18 -2.72
C ILE A 102 7.91 3.28 -1.59
N LYS A 103 7.97 3.73 -0.33
CA LYS A 103 7.37 3.00 0.80
C LYS A 103 5.84 3.02 0.77
N ALA A 104 5.21 4.07 0.21
CA ALA A 104 3.77 4.15 0.01
C ALA A 104 3.29 3.41 -1.25
N LEU A 105 4.13 3.36 -2.29
CA LEU A 105 3.80 2.80 -3.60
C LEU A 105 3.40 1.33 -3.52
N TRP A 106 4.19 0.48 -2.85
CA TRP A 106 3.92 -0.96 -2.80
C TRP A 106 2.61 -1.31 -2.09
N PRO A 107 2.30 -0.72 -0.92
CA PRO A 107 0.98 -0.85 -0.32
C PRO A 107 -0.15 -0.36 -1.23
N ALA A 108 0.03 0.76 -1.93
CA ALA A 108 -0.97 1.29 -2.85
C ALA A 108 -1.26 0.33 -4.01
N LEU A 109 -0.20 -0.19 -4.65
CA LEU A 109 -0.31 -1.15 -5.74
C LEU A 109 -1.02 -2.43 -5.29
N LEU A 110 -0.65 -2.99 -4.14
CA LEU A 110 -1.33 -4.18 -3.61
C LEU A 110 -2.80 -3.89 -3.26
N SER A 111 -3.11 -2.72 -2.71
CA SER A 111 -4.49 -2.31 -2.42
C SER A 111 -5.33 -2.25 -3.69
N ILE A 112 -4.79 -1.65 -4.76
CA ILE A 112 -5.41 -1.58 -6.08
C ILE A 112 -5.59 -2.98 -6.66
N ASN A 113 -4.57 -3.85 -6.53
CA ASN A 113 -4.64 -5.23 -6.99
C ASN A 113 -5.87 -5.95 -6.41
N ILE A 114 -5.95 -5.96 -5.07
CA ILE A 114 -7.00 -6.66 -4.35
C ILE A 114 -8.36 -6.03 -4.69
N ALA A 115 -8.44 -4.70 -4.77
CA ALA A 115 -9.68 -4.00 -5.14
C ALA A 115 -10.15 -4.39 -6.55
N LEU A 116 -9.25 -4.46 -7.54
CA LEU A 116 -9.59 -4.89 -8.89
C LEU A 116 -10.00 -6.36 -8.94
N ILE A 117 -9.34 -7.25 -8.19
CA ILE A 117 -9.76 -8.65 -8.08
C ILE A 117 -11.20 -8.73 -7.54
N LEU A 118 -11.46 -8.04 -6.43
CA LEU A 118 -12.76 -8.09 -5.75
C LEU A 118 -13.87 -7.43 -6.59
N ALA A 119 -13.57 -6.32 -7.27
CA ALA A 119 -14.53 -5.63 -8.13
C ALA A 119 -14.97 -6.46 -9.36
N ASN A 120 -14.21 -7.49 -9.75
CA ASN A 120 -14.61 -8.41 -10.82
C ASN A 120 -15.64 -9.46 -10.36
N TYR A 121 -15.90 -9.60 -9.06
CA TYR A 121 -16.91 -10.53 -8.56
C TYR A 121 -18.27 -9.84 -8.43
N THR A 122 -19.29 -10.42 -9.06
CA THR A 122 -20.64 -9.85 -9.08
C THR A 122 -21.22 -9.66 -7.68
N TRP A 123 -21.08 -10.65 -6.80
CA TRP A 123 -21.60 -10.57 -5.44
C TRP A 123 -20.99 -9.42 -4.61
N VAL A 124 -19.75 -9.00 -4.90
CA VAL A 124 -19.12 -7.85 -4.25
C VAL A 124 -19.74 -6.56 -4.75
N SER A 125 -20.00 -6.50 -6.05
CA SER A 125 -20.64 -5.36 -6.69
C SER A 125 -22.10 -5.22 -6.25
N ASP A 126 -22.83 -6.32 -6.13
CA ASP A 126 -24.22 -6.37 -5.63
C ASP A 126 -24.31 -5.93 -4.17
N LEU A 127 -23.30 -6.25 -3.36
CA LEU A 127 -23.23 -5.78 -1.97
C LEU A 127 -23.07 -4.25 -1.91
N ILE A 128 -22.37 -3.66 -2.88
CA ILE A 128 -21.93 -2.26 -2.86
C ILE A 128 -22.87 -1.32 -3.63
N THR A 129 -23.44 -1.79 -4.74
CA THR A 129 -24.27 -1.02 -5.67
C THR A 129 -25.68 -1.63 -5.76
N SER A 130 -26.75 -0.84 -5.76
CA SER A 130 -28.12 -1.39 -5.88
C SER A 130 -28.60 -1.60 -7.32
N VAL A 131 -27.69 -1.57 -8.30
CA VAL A 131 -28.11 -1.66 -9.70
C VAL A 131 -28.53 -3.10 -9.97
N PRO A 132 -29.75 -3.36 -10.49
CA PRO A 132 -30.21 -4.72 -10.73
C PRO A 132 -29.27 -5.50 -11.66
N THR A 133 -29.24 -6.82 -11.42
CA THR A 133 -28.34 -7.83 -11.95
C THR A 133 -28.09 -7.86 -13.48
N PRO A 134 -28.94 -7.35 -14.39
CA PRO A 134 -28.60 -7.33 -15.83
C PRO A 134 -27.49 -6.33 -16.21
N MET A 135 -27.17 -5.34 -15.36
CA MET A 135 -26.12 -4.33 -15.64
C MET A 135 -24.75 -4.68 -15.04
N LEU A 136 -24.57 -5.89 -14.48
CA LEU A 136 -23.35 -6.32 -13.78
C LEU A 136 -22.11 -6.51 -14.67
N GLN A 137 -22.28 -6.51 -15.98
CA GLN A 137 -21.16 -6.46 -16.93
C GLN A 137 -20.82 -5.03 -17.35
N ASP A 138 -21.37 -4.00 -16.68
CA ASP A 138 -21.00 -2.62 -16.93
C ASP A 138 -19.66 -2.27 -16.24
N PRO A 139 -18.60 -1.93 -16.99
CA PRO A 139 -17.35 -1.40 -16.43
C PRO A 139 -17.52 -0.22 -15.45
N ASN A 140 -18.57 0.59 -15.60
CA ASN A 140 -18.87 1.67 -14.66
C ASN A 140 -19.25 1.14 -13.28
N THR A 141 -19.97 0.02 -13.22
CA THR A 141 -20.36 -0.66 -11.98
C THR A 141 -19.13 -1.29 -11.30
N GLN A 142 -18.25 -1.92 -12.08
CA GLN A 142 -16.97 -2.42 -11.57
C GLN A 142 -16.07 -1.29 -11.05
N TRP A 143 -16.04 -0.16 -11.75
CA TRP A 143 -15.32 1.03 -11.32
C TRP A 143 -15.85 1.59 -10.00
N ALA A 144 -17.16 1.74 -9.88
CA ALA A 144 -17.81 2.21 -8.66
C ALA A 144 -17.50 1.25 -7.49
N THR A 145 -17.56 -0.06 -7.74
CA THR A 145 -17.23 -1.11 -6.77
C THR A 145 -15.76 -1.03 -6.32
N PHE A 146 -14.83 -0.86 -7.26
CA PHE A 146 -13.41 -0.66 -7.00
C PHE A 146 -13.18 0.54 -6.07
N MET A 147 -13.84 1.67 -6.35
CA MET A 147 -13.74 2.90 -5.55
C MET A 147 -14.23 2.69 -4.12
N ALA A 148 -15.38 2.04 -3.96
CA ALA A 148 -16.00 1.84 -2.66
C ALA A 148 -15.22 0.85 -1.77
N ILE A 149 -14.59 -0.18 -2.35
CA ILE A 149 -13.85 -1.20 -1.58
C ILE A 149 -12.41 -0.79 -1.25
N LEU A 150 -11.89 0.23 -1.92
CA LEU A 150 -10.51 0.69 -1.80
C LEU A 150 -10.05 1.03 -0.37
N PRO A 151 -10.88 1.60 0.52
CA PRO A 151 -10.48 1.81 1.91
C PRO A 151 -10.18 0.48 2.61
N ILE A 152 -11.01 -0.54 2.38
CA ILE A 152 -10.88 -1.88 3.01
C ILE A 152 -9.64 -2.60 2.47
N THR A 153 -9.42 -2.57 1.15
CA THR A 153 -8.23 -3.22 0.55
C THR A 153 -6.94 -2.49 0.92
N THR A 154 -7.01 -1.18 1.18
CA THR A 154 -5.90 -0.40 1.73
C THR A 154 -5.57 -0.83 3.16
N ALA A 155 -6.58 -1.12 3.99
CA ALA A 155 -6.39 -1.72 5.30
C ALA A 155 -5.63 -3.05 5.17
N ALA A 156 -6.14 -3.97 4.34
CA ALA A 156 -5.55 -5.29 4.13
C ALA A 156 -4.09 -5.21 3.64
N SER A 157 -3.82 -4.31 2.69
CA SER A 157 -2.47 -4.08 2.20
C SER A 157 -1.52 -3.57 3.29
N LEU A 158 -1.98 -2.64 4.13
CA LEU A 158 -1.16 -2.09 5.22
C LEU A 158 -0.99 -3.04 6.39
N ILE A 159 -1.92 -3.97 6.64
CA ILE A 159 -1.71 -5.08 7.58
C ILE A 159 -0.45 -5.87 7.18
N LEU A 160 -0.22 -6.07 5.88
CA LEU A 160 0.94 -6.79 5.36
C LEU A 160 2.20 -5.94 5.33
N PHE A 161 2.12 -4.72 4.80
CA PHE A 161 3.30 -3.88 4.60
C PHE A 161 3.76 -3.10 5.84
N SER A 162 2.87 -2.74 6.76
CA SER A 162 3.25 -2.06 8.00
C SER A 162 4.32 -2.82 8.79
N PRO A 163 4.14 -4.11 9.15
CA PRO A 163 5.16 -4.85 9.89
C PRO A 163 6.48 -4.97 9.10
N ILE A 164 6.43 -5.01 7.77
CA ILE A 164 7.63 -5.03 6.93
C ILE A 164 8.39 -3.70 7.03
N LEU A 165 7.70 -2.56 6.95
CA LEU A 165 8.31 -1.24 7.12
C LEU A 165 8.92 -1.08 8.52
N HIS A 166 8.22 -1.58 9.54
CA HIS A 166 8.73 -1.67 10.92
C HIS A 166 10.04 -2.45 11.00
N LEU A 167 10.13 -3.61 10.32
CA LEU A 167 11.35 -4.42 10.29
C LEU A 167 12.49 -3.78 9.50
N ILE A 168 12.20 -3.13 8.37
CA ILE A 168 13.20 -2.37 7.61
C ILE A 168 13.83 -1.29 8.50
N ASP A 169 12.99 -0.56 9.22
CA ASP A 169 13.41 0.55 10.08
C ASP A 169 14.12 0.07 11.35
N SER A 170 13.89 -1.17 11.78
CA SER A 170 14.50 -1.76 12.99
C SER A 170 16.01 -2.01 12.86
N GLY A 171 16.50 -2.20 11.63
CA GLY A 171 17.91 -2.54 11.38
C GLY A 171 18.26 -4.00 11.67
N ILE A 172 17.29 -4.89 11.86
CA ILE A 172 17.60 -6.31 12.09
C ILE A 172 18.05 -6.95 10.77
N ILE A 173 19.29 -7.42 10.77
CA ILE A 173 19.94 -8.07 9.63
C ILE A 173 20.24 -9.52 9.95
N TYR A 174 20.43 -10.32 8.90
CA TYR A 174 20.92 -11.67 8.99
C TYR A 174 22.01 -11.90 7.95
N HIS A 175 22.88 -12.86 8.22
CA HIS A 175 23.82 -13.38 7.22
C HIS A 175 23.89 -14.91 7.24
N ASN A 176 24.23 -15.47 6.10
CA ASN A 176 24.31 -16.91 5.85
C ASN A 176 25.76 -17.44 5.86
N LYS A 177 26.75 -16.66 6.31
CA LYS A 177 28.19 -17.01 6.28
C LYS A 177 28.48 -18.44 6.76
N ASP A 178 27.88 -18.87 7.87
CA ASP A 178 28.09 -20.22 8.41
C ASP A 178 27.40 -21.31 7.58
N LYS A 179 26.27 -20.98 6.95
CA LYS A 179 25.54 -21.89 6.06
C LYS A 179 26.28 -22.08 4.74
N THR A 180 26.95 -21.04 4.24
CA THR A 180 27.60 -21.04 2.93
C THR A 180 29.08 -21.42 2.96
N ARG A 181 29.66 -21.65 4.14
CA ARG A 181 31.08 -21.95 4.32
C ARG A 181 31.57 -23.14 3.46
N ASP A 182 30.71 -24.15 3.31
CA ASP A 182 31.03 -25.40 2.60
C ASP A 182 30.25 -25.52 1.27
N THR A 183 29.71 -24.42 0.75
CA THR A 183 28.95 -24.39 -0.51
C THR A 183 29.49 -23.30 -1.44
N PHE A 184 29.21 -23.40 -2.74
CA PHE A 184 29.53 -22.34 -3.70
C PHE A 184 28.62 -21.11 -3.62
N ASP A 185 27.65 -21.10 -2.71
CA ASP A 185 26.72 -19.99 -2.52
C ASP A 185 27.45 -18.74 -1.97
N SER A 186 27.05 -17.57 -2.45
CA SER A 186 27.58 -16.29 -1.96
C SER A 186 27.12 -15.99 -0.53
N THR A 187 28.00 -15.35 0.24
CA THR A 187 27.60 -14.79 1.54
C THR A 187 26.73 -13.55 1.30
N GLU A 188 25.49 -13.61 1.78
CA GLU A 188 24.52 -12.53 1.72
C GLU A 188 24.32 -11.92 3.11
N VAL A 189 24.34 -10.59 3.18
CA VAL A 189 23.90 -9.82 4.35
C VAL A 189 22.62 -9.09 3.97
N ARG A 190 21.53 -9.35 4.69
CA ARG A 190 20.23 -8.77 4.33
C ARG A 190 19.39 -8.41 5.54
N ASN A 191 18.64 -7.32 5.41
CA ASN A 191 17.63 -6.93 6.40
C ASN A 191 16.39 -7.82 6.27
N ILE A 192 15.86 -8.32 7.40
CA ILE A 192 14.67 -9.20 7.41
C ILE A 192 13.47 -8.52 6.74
N GLY A 193 13.24 -7.25 7.07
CA GLY A 193 12.18 -6.47 6.44
C GLY A 193 12.40 -6.32 4.94
N SER A 194 13.63 -6.07 4.48
CA SER A 194 13.95 -6.03 3.06
C SER A 194 13.71 -7.37 2.35
N TRP A 195 13.90 -8.50 3.04
CA TRP A 195 13.59 -9.82 2.50
C TRP A 195 12.09 -9.99 2.23
N TYR A 196 11.24 -9.75 3.23
CA TYR A 196 9.78 -9.78 3.06
C TYR A 196 9.28 -8.77 2.02
N ASN A 197 9.86 -7.57 2.02
CA ASN A 197 9.51 -6.52 1.06
C ASN A 197 9.75 -6.98 -0.37
N THR A 198 10.87 -7.62 -0.67
CA THR A 198 11.14 -8.13 -2.04
C THR A 198 10.14 -9.19 -2.47
N LEU A 199 9.70 -10.08 -1.56
CA LEU A 199 8.66 -11.06 -1.89
C LEU A 199 7.34 -10.39 -2.25
N LEU A 200 6.88 -9.45 -1.41
CA LEU A 200 5.62 -8.75 -1.68
C LEU A 200 5.69 -7.83 -2.89
N LYS A 201 6.85 -7.20 -3.15
CA LYS A 201 7.07 -6.41 -4.37
C LYS A 201 6.93 -7.26 -5.63
N GLY A 202 7.49 -8.47 -5.63
CA GLY A 202 7.37 -9.39 -6.76
C GLY A 202 5.92 -9.69 -7.10
N TYR A 203 5.12 -9.99 -6.08
CA TYR A 203 3.68 -10.23 -6.23
C TYR A 203 2.93 -8.96 -6.68
N ALA A 204 3.10 -7.85 -5.96
CA ALA A 204 2.36 -6.61 -6.21
C ALA A 204 2.73 -5.95 -7.55
N GLY A 205 3.94 -6.15 -8.07
CA GLY A 205 4.36 -5.59 -9.35
C GLY A 205 3.60 -6.22 -10.52
N ILE A 206 3.88 -7.49 -10.79
CA ILE A 206 3.41 -8.18 -12.01
C ILE A 206 1.89 -8.31 -12.04
N SER A 207 1.29 -8.70 -10.91
CA SER A 207 -0.16 -8.92 -10.85
C SER A 207 -0.97 -7.64 -11.05
N VAL A 208 -0.50 -6.50 -10.55
CA VAL A 208 -1.18 -5.21 -10.72
C VAL A 208 -1.16 -4.81 -12.18
N PHE A 209 0.00 -4.86 -12.84
CA PHE A 209 0.07 -4.52 -14.27
C PHE A 209 -0.90 -5.34 -15.10
N TYR A 210 -0.96 -6.66 -14.88
CA TYR A 210 -1.87 -7.54 -15.60
C TYR A 210 -3.35 -7.20 -15.36
N LEU A 211 -3.78 -7.08 -14.10
CA LEU A 211 -5.18 -6.78 -13.78
C LEU A 211 -5.60 -5.41 -14.25
N TYR A 212 -4.70 -4.44 -14.14
CA TYR A 212 -4.92 -3.08 -14.57
C TYR A 212 -5.04 -3.00 -16.09
N PHE A 213 -4.19 -3.71 -16.83
CA PHE A 213 -4.30 -3.84 -18.28
C PHE A 213 -5.63 -4.48 -18.69
N ASN A 214 -6.02 -5.57 -18.04
CA ASN A 214 -7.29 -6.24 -18.33
C ASN A 214 -8.51 -5.32 -18.08
N PHE A 215 -8.51 -4.61 -16.94
CA PHE A 215 -9.55 -3.64 -16.62
C PHE A 215 -9.59 -2.50 -17.67
N PHE A 216 -8.43 -2.01 -18.07
CA PHE A 216 -8.29 -0.97 -19.10
C PHE A 216 -8.84 -1.40 -20.46
N SER A 217 -8.51 -2.62 -20.91
CA SER A 217 -8.99 -3.17 -22.18
C SER A 217 -10.52 -3.27 -22.20
N LYS A 218 -11.14 -3.75 -21.12
CA LYS A 218 -12.61 -3.85 -21.01
C LYS A 218 -13.29 -2.49 -21.02
N MET A 219 -12.71 -1.49 -20.34
CA MET A 219 -13.20 -0.11 -20.37
C MET A 219 -13.16 0.46 -21.80
N ILE A 220 -12.05 0.27 -22.53
CA ILE A 220 -11.91 0.74 -23.92
C ILE A 220 -12.94 0.06 -24.83
N GLU A 221 -13.11 -1.25 -24.74
CA GLU A 221 -14.07 -2.01 -25.55
C GLU A 221 -15.51 -1.50 -25.35
N LYS A 222 -15.86 -1.15 -24.11
CA LYS A 222 -17.17 -0.58 -23.79
C LYS A 222 -17.34 0.85 -24.30
N MET A 223 -16.26 1.66 -24.31
CA MET A 223 -16.29 3.01 -24.91
C MET A 223 -16.41 2.96 -26.43
N ALA A 224 -15.76 1.98 -27.06
CA ALA A 224 -15.88 1.77 -28.50
C ALA A 224 -17.32 1.41 -28.92
N SER A 225 -18.10 0.78 -28.02
CA SER A 225 -19.49 0.40 -28.27
C SER A 225 -20.53 1.45 -27.86
N ASN A 226 -20.17 2.46 -27.05
CA ASN A 226 -21.06 3.56 -26.65
C ASN A 226 -20.28 4.90 -26.66
N PRO A 227 -20.44 5.74 -27.70
CA PRO A 227 -19.53 6.83 -28.00
C PRO A 227 -19.83 8.11 -27.20
N ASP A 228 -19.97 8.02 -25.88
CA ASP A 228 -19.76 9.19 -25.02
C ASP A 228 -18.26 9.40 -24.82
N LEU A 229 -17.67 10.08 -25.80
CA LEU A 229 -16.23 10.31 -25.90
C LEU A 229 -15.67 11.06 -24.68
N ILE A 230 -16.46 11.98 -24.10
CA ILE A 230 -16.02 12.84 -22.98
C ILE A 230 -15.96 12.02 -21.69
N SER A 231 -17.02 11.28 -21.37
CA SER A 231 -17.05 10.37 -20.22
C SER A 231 -15.98 9.28 -20.32
N GLY A 232 -15.75 8.76 -21.52
CA GLY A 232 -14.73 7.76 -21.79
C GLY A 232 -13.30 8.26 -21.52
N ILE A 233 -12.93 9.41 -22.10
CA ILE A 233 -11.61 10.02 -21.88
C ILE A 233 -11.40 10.36 -20.40
N ALA A 234 -12.41 10.93 -19.74
CA ALA A 234 -12.34 11.25 -18.32
C ALA A 234 -12.11 9.99 -17.47
N SER A 235 -12.78 8.89 -17.78
CA SER A 235 -12.62 7.61 -17.07
C SER A 235 -11.24 6.98 -17.27
N ILE A 236 -10.70 7.01 -18.49
CA ILE A 236 -9.35 6.52 -18.81
C ILE A 236 -8.27 7.33 -18.07
N LEU A 237 -8.36 8.66 -18.12
CA LEU A 237 -7.41 9.56 -17.45
C LEU A 237 -7.48 9.38 -15.94
N THR A 238 -8.70 9.33 -15.40
CA THR A 238 -8.97 9.12 -13.99
C THR A 238 -8.30 7.83 -13.56
N LEU A 239 -8.59 6.71 -14.23
CA LEU A 239 -8.00 5.41 -13.95
C LEU A 239 -6.47 5.51 -13.90
N LEU A 240 -5.79 5.95 -14.98
CA LEU A 240 -4.32 6.12 -15.03
C LEU A 240 -3.72 6.90 -13.86
N MET A 241 -4.45 7.85 -13.29
CA MET A 241 -4.00 8.62 -12.14
C MET A 241 -4.17 7.90 -10.79
N TYR A 242 -4.99 6.84 -10.69
CA TYR A 242 -5.28 6.17 -9.41
C TYR A 242 -4.06 5.57 -8.71
N PRO A 243 -3.15 4.85 -9.37
CA PRO A 243 -1.93 4.35 -8.71
C PRO A 243 -1.14 5.45 -8.01
N ILE A 244 -1.06 6.62 -8.64
CA ILE A 244 -0.40 7.80 -8.08
C ILE A 244 -1.24 8.38 -6.93
N LEU A 245 -2.55 8.52 -7.13
CA LEU A 245 -3.47 9.03 -6.13
C LEU A 245 -3.43 8.19 -4.85
N ILE A 246 -3.57 6.87 -4.93
CA ILE A 246 -3.59 6.00 -3.75
C ILE A 246 -2.25 6.00 -3.05
N THR A 247 -1.15 6.06 -3.81
CA THR A 247 0.19 6.28 -3.23
C THR A 247 0.23 7.57 -2.42
N ILE A 248 -0.36 8.65 -2.94
CA ILE A 248 -0.44 9.94 -2.26
C ILE A 248 -1.35 9.87 -1.02
N LEU A 249 -2.49 9.18 -1.09
CA LEU A 249 -3.40 9.01 0.04
C LEU A 249 -2.78 8.24 1.22
N ILE A 250 -1.79 7.38 0.95
CA ILE A 250 -1.07 6.62 1.98
C ILE A 250 0.08 7.46 2.62
N ILE A 251 0.50 8.57 2.02
CA ILE A 251 1.60 9.41 2.52
C ILE A 251 1.43 9.83 4.00
N PRO A 252 0.25 10.29 4.47
CA PRO A 252 0.06 10.64 5.88
C PRO A 252 0.43 9.50 6.84
N ALA A 253 0.08 8.26 6.49
CA ALA A 253 0.46 7.08 7.27
C ALA A 253 1.99 6.92 7.31
N ILE A 254 2.67 7.08 6.17
CA ILE A 254 4.13 6.99 6.09
C ILE A 254 4.82 8.10 6.88
N ILE A 255 4.25 9.31 6.91
CA ILE A 255 4.74 10.41 7.76
C ILE A 255 4.67 10.02 9.24
N ILE A 256 3.54 9.45 9.68
CA ILE A 256 3.36 8.99 11.07
C ILE A 256 4.35 7.87 11.40
N LEU A 257 4.56 6.93 10.48
CA LEU A 257 5.57 5.89 10.64
C LEU A 257 6.97 6.47 10.80
N ASP A 258 7.35 7.46 9.99
CA ASP A 258 8.66 8.11 10.10
C ASP A 258 8.82 8.85 11.44
N LYS A 259 7.80 9.62 11.86
CA LYS A 259 7.79 10.33 13.14
C LYS A 259 7.91 9.40 14.34
N THR A 260 7.38 8.18 14.24
CA THR A 260 7.38 7.19 15.31
C THR A 260 8.50 6.15 15.18
N ARG A 261 9.43 6.34 14.24
CA ARG A 261 10.49 5.36 13.90
C ARG A 261 11.31 4.91 15.10
N GLU A 262 11.79 5.82 15.94
CA GLU A 262 12.59 5.47 17.11
C GLU A 262 11.81 4.61 18.11
N LYS A 263 10.60 5.05 18.48
CA LYS A 263 9.70 4.30 19.38
C LYS A 263 9.41 2.90 18.84
N ARG A 264 9.17 2.77 17.53
CA ARG A 264 8.93 1.49 16.86
C ARG A 264 10.17 0.59 16.88
N ARG A 265 11.35 1.14 16.58
CA ARG A 265 12.64 0.43 16.63
C ARG A 265 12.90 -0.09 18.04
N THR A 266 12.84 0.77 19.06
CA THR A 266 13.08 0.38 20.46
C THR A 266 12.11 -0.71 20.91
N TYR A 267 10.83 -0.60 20.55
CA TYR A 267 9.83 -1.64 20.83
C TYR A 267 10.21 -2.98 20.21
N LEU A 268 10.56 -3.01 18.92
CA LEU A 268 10.94 -4.24 18.24
C LEU A 268 12.19 -4.83 18.88
N LEU A 269 13.26 -4.06 19.03
CA LEU A 269 14.51 -4.53 19.63
C LEU A 269 14.27 -5.15 21.01
N LYS A 270 13.43 -4.55 21.86
CA LYS A 270 13.02 -5.13 23.15
C LYS A 270 12.34 -6.50 23.00
N LYS A 271 11.51 -6.68 21.98
CA LYS A 271 10.85 -7.97 21.69
C LYS A 271 11.85 -8.99 21.11
N VAL A 272 12.81 -8.55 20.32
CA VAL A 272 13.75 -9.45 19.62
C VAL A 272 14.83 -10.01 20.53
N LYS A 273 15.14 -9.37 21.65
CA LYS A 273 15.99 -9.96 22.71
C LYS A 273 15.49 -11.35 23.16
N LYS A 274 14.18 -11.56 23.16
CA LYS A 274 13.57 -12.88 23.44
C LYS A 274 13.93 -13.97 22.42
N PHE A 275 14.44 -13.56 21.25
CA PHE A 275 14.90 -14.44 20.19
C PHE A 275 16.43 -14.51 20.12
N GLN A 276 17.17 -14.09 21.15
CA GLN A 276 18.64 -14.14 21.18
C GLN A 276 19.31 -13.35 20.03
N ILE A 277 18.72 -12.23 19.62
CA ILE A 277 19.30 -11.31 18.64
C ILE A 277 19.77 -10.08 19.40
N GLU A 278 21.03 -10.07 19.81
CA GLU A 278 21.56 -9.03 20.70
C GLU A 278 22.88 -8.42 20.23
N GLN A 279 23.58 -9.06 19.29
CA GLN A 279 24.90 -8.61 18.87
C GLN A 279 24.79 -7.46 17.85
N PRO A 280 25.46 -6.31 18.10
CA PRO A 280 25.67 -5.32 17.06
C PRO A 280 26.49 -5.97 15.95
N MET A 281 26.16 -5.66 14.70
CA MET A 281 26.84 -6.22 13.54
C MET A 281 27.29 -5.09 12.65
N GLU A 282 28.61 -4.91 12.59
CA GLU A 282 29.25 -3.94 11.68
C GLU A 282 29.41 -4.59 10.31
N ILE A 283 28.86 -3.94 9.29
CA ILE A 283 29.02 -4.36 7.90
C ILE A 283 30.25 -3.62 7.37
N GLU A 284 31.41 -4.29 7.34
CA GLU A 284 32.55 -3.81 6.57
C GLU A 284 32.25 -3.99 5.07
N ILE A 285 31.92 -2.90 4.39
CA ILE A 285 31.80 -2.89 2.92
C ILE A 285 33.24 -2.79 2.39
N LYS A 286 33.79 -3.91 1.93
CA LYS A 286 35.03 -3.93 1.15
C LYS A 286 34.77 -3.57 -0.31
#